data_AF-A0A821BJE8-F1
#
_entry.id   AF-A0A821BJE8-F1
#
_cell.length_a   1.000
_cell.length_b   1.000
_cell.length_c   1.000
_cell.angle_alpha   90.00
_cell.angle_beta   90.00
_cell.angle_gamma   90.00
#
_symmetry.space_group_name_H-M   'P 1'
#
loop_
_entity.id
_entity.type
_entity.pdbx_description
1 polymer ?
#
loop_
_entity_poly.entity_id
_entity_poly.type
_entity_poly.pdbx_seq_one_letter_code
_entity_poly.pdbx_strand_id
1 'polypeptide(L)'
;TGKLCCITNIIDQTRVLVDGPSSHVSRQALNIKSLHLTKYVLKLLPGARSKTVKKLWDSHDINKKWQESRWCKKIQAKHLRSKMTDFDRYKLVNAKQAFNRIVNHEYNRLKKKNKVQLAKKTKKV
;
A
#
# COMPACT_ATOMS: atom_id res chain seq x y z
N THR A 1 -12.61 10.19 -0.99
CA THR A 1 -11.78 9.57 -2.05
C THR A 1 -10.71 8.71 -1.40
N GLY A 2 -10.33 7.57 -1.99
CA GLY A 2 -9.36 6.63 -1.37
C GLY A 2 -9.94 5.62 -0.37
N LYS A 3 -11.26 5.45 -0.34
CA LYS A 3 -11.92 4.40 0.46
C LYS A 3 -11.91 3.08 -0.29
N LEU A 4 -11.89 1.97 0.46
CA LEU A 4 -12.02 0.64 -0.10
C LEU A 4 -13.46 0.33 -0.48
N CYS A 5 -13.66 -0.55 -1.45
CA CYS A 5 -14.97 -1.03 -1.83
C CYS A 5 -14.87 -2.38 -2.57
N CYS A 6 -15.99 -3.09 -2.64
CA CYS A 6 -16.14 -4.36 -3.35
C CYS A 6 -16.92 -4.13 -4.65
N ILE A 7 -16.45 -4.68 -5.77
CA ILE A 7 -17.26 -4.75 -7.00
C ILE A 7 -18.27 -5.87 -6.82
N THR A 8 -19.56 -5.55 -6.88
CA THR A 8 -20.67 -6.49 -6.65
C THR A 8 -21.31 -6.98 -7.94
N ASN A 9 -21.36 -6.12 -8.96
CA ASN A 9 -21.84 -6.46 -10.28
C ASN A 9 -21.19 -5.57 -11.34
N ILE A 10 -21.20 -6.01 -12.59
CA ILE A 10 -20.79 -5.22 -13.76
C ILE A 10 -22.06 -4.73 -14.43
N ILE A 11 -22.17 -3.42 -14.67
CA ILE A 11 -23.36 -2.81 -15.28
C ILE A 11 -23.16 -2.78 -16.80
N ASP A 12 -22.05 -2.19 -17.23
CA ASP A 12 -21.66 -2.08 -18.64
C ASP A 12 -20.12 -2.09 -18.76
N GLN A 13 -19.59 -1.89 -19.97
CA GLN A 13 -18.15 -1.90 -20.25
C GLN A 13 -17.35 -0.87 -19.42
N THR A 14 -17.99 0.20 -18.96
CA THR A 14 -17.33 1.33 -18.31
C THR A 14 -17.73 1.50 -16.85
N ARG A 15 -18.85 0.92 -16.42
CA ARG A 15 -19.43 1.10 -15.08
C ARG A 15 -19.63 -0.21 -14.36
N VAL A 16 -19.36 -0.18 -13.07
CA VAL A 16 -19.53 -1.29 -12.14
C VAL A 16 -20.37 -0.84 -10.94
N LEU A 17 -21.14 -1.78 -10.39
CA LEU A 17 -21.85 -1.59 -9.14
C LEU A 17 -20.94 -1.95 -7.98
N VAL A 18 -20.75 -1.01 -7.07
CA VAL A 18 -19.78 -1.08 -5.98
C VAL A 18 -20.48 -0.99 -4.63
N ASP A 19 -19.97 -1.69 -3.62
CA ASP A 19 -20.46 -1.64 -2.24
C ASP A 19 -19.33 -1.78 -1.22
N GLY A 20 -19.34 -0.99 -0.15
CA GLY A 20 -18.30 -0.97 0.87
C GLY A 20 -18.87 -0.67 2.27
N PRO A 21 -19.65 -1.60 2.85
CA PRO A 21 -20.36 -1.34 4.12
C PRO A 21 -19.41 -1.10 5.29
N SER A 22 -18.30 -1.84 5.39
CA SER A 22 -17.30 -1.68 6.47
C SER A 22 -16.28 -0.56 6.20
N SER A 23 -16.34 0.08 5.03
CA SER A 23 -15.47 1.20 4.61
C SER A 23 -16.24 2.51 4.41
N HIS A 24 -17.52 2.55 4.81
CA HIS A 24 -18.41 3.72 4.71
C HIS A 24 -18.55 4.22 3.27
N VAL A 25 -18.69 3.28 2.32
CA VAL A 25 -19.07 3.53 0.93
C VAL A 25 -20.42 2.89 0.70
N SER A 26 -21.44 3.72 0.47
CA SER A 26 -22.78 3.25 0.11
C SER A 26 -22.75 2.57 -1.25
N ARG A 27 -23.74 1.70 -1.48
CA ARG A 27 -23.91 1.03 -2.76
C ARG A 27 -24.20 2.05 -3.86
N GLN A 28 -23.37 2.09 -4.88
CA GLN A 28 -23.48 3.04 -5.99
C GLN A 28 -22.80 2.52 -7.26
N ALA A 29 -23.17 3.07 -8.40
CA ALA A 29 -22.47 2.82 -9.66
C ALA A 29 -21.23 3.72 -9.77
N LEU A 30 -20.09 3.15 -10.16
CA LEU A 30 -18.85 3.88 -10.39
C LEU A 30 -18.24 3.51 -11.74
N ASN A 31 -17.54 4.47 -12.35
CA ASN A 31 -16.75 4.21 -13.55
C ASN A 31 -15.50 3.40 -13.18
N ILE A 32 -15.16 2.39 -13.97
CA ILE A 32 -13.97 1.55 -13.78
C ILE A 32 -12.69 2.41 -13.74
N LYS A 33 -12.63 3.53 -14.48
CA LYS A 33 -11.48 4.44 -14.50
C LYS A 33 -11.19 5.12 -13.15
N SER A 34 -12.19 5.26 -12.27
CA SER A 34 -11.99 5.85 -10.94
C SER A 34 -11.57 4.84 -9.88
N LEU A 35 -11.52 3.56 -10.24
CA LEU A 35 -11.18 2.46 -9.35
C LEU A 35 -9.77 1.96 -9.63
N HIS A 36 -9.08 1.59 -8.55
CA HIS A 36 -7.83 0.83 -8.64
C HIS A 36 -8.06 -0.55 -8.05
N LEU A 37 -7.84 -1.58 -8.85
CA LEU A 37 -8.01 -2.96 -8.41
C LEU A 37 -6.94 -3.31 -7.36
N THR A 38 -7.39 -4.06 -6.36
CA THR A 38 -6.50 -4.62 -5.33
C THR A 38 -6.40 -6.13 -5.53
N LYS A 39 -5.43 -6.76 -4.87
CA LYS A 39 -5.24 -8.22 -4.91
C LYS A 39 -6.29 -9.02 -4.11
N TYR A 40 -7.18 -8.35 -3.38
CA TYR A 40 -8.15 -9.02 -2.53
C TYR A 40 -9.39 -9.37 -3.34
N VAL A 41 -9.75 -10.65 -3.34
CA VAL A 41 -10.92 -11.17 -4.05
C VAL A 41 -11.90 -11.70 -3.02
N LEU A 42 -13.13 -11.20 -3.04
CA LEU A 42 -14.24 -11.74 -2.27
C LEU A 42 -15.13 -12.53 -3.23
N LYS A 43 -15.33 -13.83 -2.94
CA LYS A 43 -16.23 -14.67 -3.73
C LYS A 43 -17.67 -14.36 -3.35
N LEU A 44 -18.39 -13.73 -4.27
CA LEU A 44 -19.78 -13.31 -4.11
C LEU A 44 -20.56 -13.55 -5.40
N LEU A 45 -21.84 -13.85 -5.25
CA LEU A 45 -22.76 -13.91 -6.38
C LEU A 45 -23.01 -12.48 -6.91
N PRO A 46 -23.13 -12.30 -8.24
CA PRO A 46 -23.49 -11.00 -8.82
C PRO A 46 -24.75 -10.42 -8.18
N GLY A 47 -24.68 -9.18 -7.70
CA GLY A 47 -25.82 -8.50 -7.08
C GLY A 47 -26.11 -8.89 -5.62
N ALA A 48 -25.20 -9.59 -4.94
CA ALA A 48 -25.32 -9.90 -3.51
C ALA A 48 -25.70 -8.66 -2.67
N ARG A 49 -26.55 -8.80 -1.65
CA ARG A 49 -27.00 -7.70 -0.76
C ARG A 49 -25.87 -7.22 0.16
N SER A 50 -25.93 -5.95 0.60
CA SER A 50 -24.90 -5.33 1.45
C SER A 50 -24.63 -6.09 2.75
N LYS A 51 -25.65 -6.76 3.32
CA LYS A 51 -25.48 -7.61 4.50
C LYS A 51 -24.56 -8.80 4.23
N THR A 52 -24.66 -9.42 3.06
CA THR A 52 -23.80 -10.53 2.64
C THR A 52 -22.38 -10.04 2.36
N VAL A 53 -22.26 -8.91 1.66
CA VAL A 53 -20.96 -8.27 1.40
C VAL A 53 -20.25 -7.94 2.71
N LYS A 54 -20.96 -7.35 3.69
CA LYS A 54 -20.42 -7.03 5.02
C LYS A 54 -19.91 -8.28 5.74
N LYS A 55 -20.72 -9.34 5.81
CA LYS A 55 -20.32 -10.61 6.45
C LYS A 55 -19.03 -11.17 5.84
N LEU A 56 -18.94 -11.21 4.50
CA LEU A 56 -17.75 -11.72 3.81
C LEU A 56 -16.53 -10.81 4.00
N TRP A 57 -16.74 -9.49 3.94
CA TRP A 57 -15.71 -8.48 4.14
C TRP A 57 -15.06 -8.60 5.52
N ASP A 58 -15.89 -8.73 6.55
CA ASP A 58 -15.47 -8.86 7.94
C ASP A 58 -14.83 -10.24 8.16
N SER A 59 -15.42 -11.33 7.64
CA SER A 59 -14.85 -12.68 7.72
C SER A 59 -13.48 -12.83 7.08
N HIS A 60 -13.16 -12.00 6.08
CA HIS A 60 -11.85 -12.02 5.42
C HIS A 60 -10.87 -10.98 5.99
N ASP A 61 -11.27 -10.21 7.00
CA ASP A 61 -10.46 -9.15 7.64
C ASP A 61 -9.82 -8.17 6.62
N ILE A 62 -10.58 -7.78 5.59
CA ILE A 62 -10.04 -7.00 4.47
C ILE A 62 -9.47 -5.65 4.94
N ASN A 63 -10.12 -5.00 5.91
CA ASN A 63 -9.65 -3.72 6.44
C ASN A 63 -8.27 -3.85 7.11
N LYS A 64 -8.07 -4.89 7.93
CA LYS A 64 -6.79 -5.16 8.60
C LYS A 64 -5.70 -5.49 7.57
N LYS A 65 -6.01 -6.40 6.65
CA LYS A 65 -5.09 -6.77 5.55
C LYS A 65 -4.69 -5.57 4.70
N TRP A 66 -5.62 -4.66 4.43
CA TRP A 66 -5.33 -3.43 3.71
C TRP A 66 -4.41 -2.50 4.51
N GLN A 67 -4.71 -2.26 5.79
CA GLN A 67 -3.88 -1.40 6.65
C GLN A 67 -2.43 -1.90 6.76
N GLU A 68 -2.24 -3.21 6.82
CA GLU A 68 -0.90 -3.83 6.88
C GLU A 68 -0.15 -3.78 5.54
N SER A 69 -0.87 -3.62 4.42
CA SER A 69 -0.31 -3.63 3.08
C SER A 69 0.70 -2.49 2.86
N ARG A 70 1.76 -2.79 2.08
CA ARG A 70 2.74 -1.77 1.65
C ARG A 70 2.09 -0.60 0.91
N TRP A 71 1.02 -0.86 0.16
CA TRP A 71 0.30 0.18 -0.57
C TRP A 71 -0.37 1.16 0.40
N CYS A 72 -1.14 0.67 1.36
CA CYS A 72 -1.77 1.54 2.36
C CYS A 72 -0.73 2.34 3.15
N LYS A 73 0.36 1.68 3.60
CA LYS A 73 1.48 2.35 4.28
C LYS A 73 2.11 3.46 3.44
N LYS A 74 2.25 3.26 2.12
CA LYS A 74 2.76 4.29 1.19
C LYS A 74 1.80 5.48 1.06
N ILE A 75 0.49 5.23 0.98
CA ILE A 75 -0.53 6.29 0.96
C ILE A 75 -0.49 7.08 2.27
N GLN A 76 -0.46 6.39 3.41
CA GLN A 76 -0.38 7.02 4.73
C GLN A 76 0.90 7.87 4.87
N ALA A 77 2.05 7.36 4.43
CA ALA A 77 3.30 8.12 4.45
C ALA A 77 3.25 9.38 3.57
N LYS A 78 2.61 9.30 2.39
CA LYS A 78 2.39 10.47 1.52
C LYS A 78 1.50 11.51 2.20
N HIS A 79 0.42 11.06 2.83
CA HIS A 79 -0.49 11.93 3.56
C HIS A 79 0.18 12.59 4.76
N LEU A 80 0.97 11.84 5.55
CA LEU A 80 1.72 12.39 6.68
C LEU A 80 2.74 13.44 6.22
N ARG A 81 3.46 13.19 5.12
CA ARG A 81 4.39 14.18 4.53
C ARG A 81 3.68 15.44 4.06
N SER A 82 2.48 15.30 3.48
CA SER A 82 1.68 16.45 3.05
C SER A 82 1.18 17.30 4.23
N LYS A 83 1.05 16.71 5.43
CA LYS A 83 0.61 17.39 6.65
C LYS A 83 1.76 17.87 7.55
N MET A 84 3.00 17.66 7.13
CA MET A 84 4.19 17.92 7.94
C MET A 84 4.42 19.43 8.10
N THR A 85 4.62 19.87 9.35
CA THR A 85 4.94 21.28 9.66
C THR A 85 6.41 21.60 9.35
N ASP A 86 6.77 22.89 9.32
CA ASP A 86 8.15 23.31 9.08
C ASP A 86 9.12 22.77 10.15
N PHE A 87 8.71 22.82 11.42
CA PHE A 87 9.49 22.27 12.52
C PHE A 87 9.69 20.74 12.41
N ASP A 88 8.67 20.01 11.94
CA ASP A 88 8.81 18.57 11.69
C ASP A 88 9.77 18.27 10.53
N ARG A 89 9.80 19.14 9.50
CA ARG A 89 10.78 19.04 8.40
C ARG A 89 12.20 19.22 8.92
N TYR A 90 12.44 20.20 9.80
CA TYR A 90 13.74 20.41 10.43
C TYR A 90 14.20 19.17 11.22
N LYS A 91 13.34 18.62 12.09
CA LYS A 91 13.62 17.37 12.84
C LYS A 91 13.95 16.21 11.90
N LEU A 92 13.17 16.05 10.82
CA LEU A 92 13.36 14.97 9.85
C LEU A 92 14.70 15.10 9.10
N VAL A 93 15.11 16.30 8.71
CA VAL A 93 16.39 16.54 8.02
C VAL A 93 17.55 16.15 8.93
N ASN A 94 17.55 16.61 10.18
CA ASN A 94 18.61 16.30 11.14
C ASN A 94 18.72 14.78 11.40
N ALA A 95 17.58 14.13 11.67
CA ALA A 95 17.55 12.68 11.88
C ALA A 95 18.03 11.90 10.65
N LYS A 96 17.61 12.32 9.44
CA LYS A 96 18.02 11.69 8.18
C LYS A 96 19.52 11.86 7.92
N GLN A 97 20.10 13.02 8.22
CA GLN A 97 21.54 13.25 8.05
C GLN A 97 22.36 12.35 8.98
N ALA A 98 21.97 12.25 10.26
CA ALA A 98 22.63 11.36 11.22
C ALA A 98 22.54 9.89 10.78
N PHE A 99 21.35 9.43 10.38
CA PHE A 99 21.14 8.07 9.87
C PHE A 99 21.99 7.77 8.63
N ASN A 100 21.98 8.66 7.64
CA ASN A 100 22.74 8.48 6.40
C ASN A 100 24.26 8.42 6.65
N ARG A 101 24.78 9.16 7.64
CA ARG A 101 26.20 9.10 8.00
C ARG A 101 26.60 7.69 8.46
N ILE A 102 25.78 7.09 9.33
CA ILE A 102 26.01 5.73 9.85
C ILE A 102 25.88 4.70 8.72
N VAL A 103 24.81 4.78 7.93
CA VAL A 103 24.57 3.85 6.81
C VAL A 103 25.67 3.95 5.77
N ASN A 104 26.13 5.15 5.40
CA ASN A 104 27.19 5.33 4.41
C ASN A 104 28.53 4.80 4.91
N HIS A 105 28.84 4.98 6.19
CA HIS A 105 30.04 4.42 6.80
C HIS A 105 30.05 2.89 6.67
N GLU A 106 28.95 2.24 7.08
CA GLU A 106 28.80 0.79 7.00
C GLU A 106 28.79 0.27 5.56
N TYR A 107 28.06 0.95 4.68
CA TYR A 107 28.03 0.63 3.26
C TYR A 107 29.41 0.69 2.62
N ASN A 108 30.19 1.73 2.90
CA ASN A 108 31.55 1.88 2.38
C ASN A 108 32.50 0.78 2.91
N ARG A 109 32.34 0.39 4.18
CA ARG A 109 33.07 -0.75 4.77
C ARG A 109 32.74 -2.06 4.04
N LEU A 110 31.46 -2.36 3.85
CA LEU A 110 31.01 -3.56 3.13
C LEU A 110 31.43 -3.55 1.67
N LYS A 111 31.34 -2.41 0.98
CA LYS A 111 31.78 -2.24 -0.41
C LYS A 111 33.25 -2.58 -0.59
N LYS A 112 34.13 -2.09 0.31
CA LYS A 112 35.56 -2.43 0.31
C LYS A 112 35.78 -3.93 0.51
N LYS A 113 35.11 -4.55 1.49
CA LYS A 113 35.19 -6.01 1.73
C LYS A 113 34.75 -6.82 0.52
N ASN A 114 33.62 -6.48 -0.10
CA ASN A 114 33.11 -7.17 -1.28
C ASN A 114 34.08 -7.05 -2.47
N LYS A 115 34.69 -5.88 -2.70
CA LYS A 115 35.71 -5.71 -3.76
C LYS A 115 36.89 -6.66 -3.57
N VAL A 116 37.37 -6.81 -2.34
CA VAL A 116 38.47 -7.75 -2.02
C VAL A 116 38.05 -9.20 -2.22
N GLN A 117 36.83 -9.58 -1.81
CA GLN A 117 36.31 -10.94 -2.03
C GLN A 117 36.15 -11.28 -3.51
N LEU A 118 35.60 -10.34 -4.31
CA LEU A 118 35.49 -10.49 -5.77
C LEU A 118 36.87 -10.70 -6.41
N ALA A 119 37.86 -9.90 -6.05
CA ALA A 119 39.23 -10.03 -6.56
C ALA A 119 39.90 -11.36 -6.17
N LYS A 120 39.58 -11.91 -4.99
CA LYS A 120 40.05 -13.25 -4.59
C LYS A 120 39.35 -14.37 -5.37
N LYS A 121 38.07 -14.20 -5.70
CA LYS A 121 37.29 -15.18 -6.47
C LYS A 121 37.75 -15.25 -7.94
N THR A 122 38.05 -14.10 -8.57
CA THR A 122 38.55 -14.06 -9.94
C THR A 122 39.97 -14.60 -10.11
N LYS A 123 40.80 -14.60 -9.06
CA LYS A 123 42.14 -15.23 -9.07
C LYS A 123 42.12 -16.74 -8.83
N LYS A 124 40.98 -17.30 -8.44
CA LYS A 124 40.82 -18.72 -8.09
C LYS A 124 40.14 -19.54 -9.19
N VAL A 125 39.72 -18.87 -10.26
CA VAL A 125 39.25 -19.41 -11.54
C VAL A 125 40.41 -19.24 -12.52
#